data_AF-A0A943RNA2-F1
#
_entry.id   AF-A0A943RNA2-F1
#
_cell.length_a   1.000
_cell.length_b   1.000
_cell.length_c   1.000
_cell.angle_alpha   90.00
_cell.angle_beta   90.00
_cell.angle_gamma   90.00
#
_symmetry.space_group_name_H-M   'P 1'
#
loop_
_entity.id
_entity.type
_entity.pdbx_description
1 polymer ?
#
loop_
_entity_poly.entity_id
_entity_poly.type
_entity_poly.pdbx_seq_one_letter_code
_entity_poly.pdbx_strand_id
1 'polypeptide(L)'
;GQYLYCYCHLNDIDIDYIGVRHVDGLNYEFTDKRVAMRITLPTIHLYSGHKLNAIGDDRLALSHSWFSKSDPKLIGKLANNTVNFFRHKCDAPANYRFWSATSTFKDALRRKSFQSPQSFVPHNARAVNAYRHCYALAYLINIFPNPKIVSYFKSYGIQFNNDALATSTMVQWLWRSRLRCGQEIWLYLPSSRMRKLLYKWVKEVTGNVECIDEWE
;
A
#
# COMPACT_ATOMS: atom_id res chain seq x y z
N GLY A 1 3.70 -13.92 3.60
CA GLY A 1 4.37 -12.82 2.87
C GLY A 1 5.57 -13.37 2.10
N GLN A 2 6.00 -12.73 1.01
CA GLN A 2 6.96 -13.34 0.07
C GLN A 2 8.30 -13.75 0.70
N TYR A 3 8.86 -12.94 1.60
CA TYR A 3 10.10 -13.30 2.30
C TYR A 3 9.97 -14.57 3.14
N LEU A 4 8.87 -14.72 3.89
CA LEU A 4 8.61 -15.91 4.70
C LEU A 4 8.41 -17.14 3.81
N TYR A 5 7.67 -16.99 2.71
CA TYR A 5 7.48 -18.08 1.74
C TYR A 5 8.82 -18.60 1.20
N CYS A 6 9.70 -17.70 0.74
CA CYS A 6 11.01 -18.09 0.24
C CYS A 6 11.90 -18.67 1.35
N TYR A 7 11.80 -18.18 2.58
CA TYR A 7 12.54 -18.73 3.72
C TYR A 7 12.09 -20.15 4.08
N CYS A 8 10.78 -20.42 4.14
CA CYS A 8 10.26 -21.76 4.41
C CYS A 8 10.72 -22.75 3.32
N HIS A 9 10.60 -22.36 2.05
CA HIS A 9 11.03 -23.21 0.94
C HIS A 9 12.54 -23.46 0.92
N LEU A 10 13.36 -22.49 1.33
CA LEU A 10 14.80 -22.65 1.46
C LEU A 10 15.22 -23.66 2.54
N ASN A 11 14.40 -23.81 3.58
CA ASN A 11 14.70 -24.66 4.74
C ASN A 11 13.84 -25.93 4.75
N ASP A 12 13.21 -26.29 3.62
CA ASP A 12 12.31 -27.44 3.50
C ASP A 12 11.24 -27.48 4.61
N ILE A 13 10.73 -26.31 4.99
CA ILE A 13 9.64 -26.18 5.96
C ILE A 13 8.32 -26.24 5.21
N ASP A 14 7.53 -27.28 5.50
CA ASP A 14 6.18 -27.44 4.95
C ASP A 14 5.28 -26.26 5.35
N ILE A 15 4.51 -25.78 4.36
CA ILE A 15 3.58 -24.66 4.54
C ILE A 15 2.16 -25.16 4.36
N ASP A 16 1.47 -25.32 5.49
CA ASP A 16 0.03 -25.52 5.51
C ASP A 16 -0.71 -24.18 5.52
N TYR A 17 -1.79 -24.11 4.75
CA TYR A 17 -2.62 -22.92 4.65
C TYR A 17 -4.00 -23.21 5.24
N ILE A 18 -4.27 -22.57 6.37
CA ILE A 18 -5.58 -22.56 7.00
C ILE A 18 -6.42 -21.37 6.52
N GLY A 19 -7.74 -21.54 6.51
CA GLY A 19 -8.68 -20.47 6.24
C GLY A 19 -8.91 -19.59 7.47
N VAL A 20 -9.50 -18.42 7.23
CA VAL A 20 -10.01 -17.52 8.27
C VAL A 20 -11.46 -17.19 7.93
N ARG A 21 -12.37 -17.29 8.89
CA ARG A 21 -13.77 -16.86 8.73
C ARG A 21 -14.10 -15.73 9.69
N HIS A 22 -14.93 -14.80 9.21
CA HIS A 22 -15.51 -13.73 10.03
C HIS A 22 -16.59 -14.34 10.93
N VAL A 23 -16.63 -13.93 12.20
CA VAL A 23 -17.59 -14.42 13.19
C VAL A 23 -18.59 -13.31 13.53
N ASP A 24 -18.12 -12.22 14.12
CA ASP A 24 -18.92 -11.04 14.44
C ASP A 24 -18.00 -9.84 14.71
N GLY A 25 -18.45 -8.63 14.40
CA GLY A 25 -17.71 -7.40 14.63
C GLY A 25 -16.32 -7.44 13.99
N LEU A 26 -15.27 -7.37 14.83
CA LEU A 26 -13.86 -7.48 14.42
C LEU A 26 -13.24 -8.85 14.70
N ASN A 27 -14.04 -9.84 15.06
CA ASN A 27 -13.58 -11.17 15.44
C ASN A 27 -13.52 -12.12 14.24
N TYR A 28 -12.45 -12.89 14.19
CA TYR A 28 -12.17 -13.87 13.15
C TYR A 28 -11.62 -15.14 13.82
N GLU A 29 -11.89 -16.29 13.22
CA GLU A 29 -11.35 -17.57 13.67
C GLU A 29 -10.75 -18.38 12.52
N PHE A 30 -9.82 -19.27 12.87
CA PHE A 30 -9.21 -20.18 11.92
C PHE A 30 -10.18 -21.31 11.55
N THR A 31 -10.07 -21.79 10.32
CA THR A 31 -10.86 -22.91 9.81
C THR A 31 -10.01 -23.77 8.89
N ASP A 32 -10.22 -25.08 8.91
CA ASP A 32 -9.47 -26.04 8.08
C ASP A 32 -9.83 -25.93 6.60
N LYS A 33 -10.98 -25.31 6.29
CA LYS A 33 -11.39 -25.06 4.90
C LYS A 33 -10.81 -23.74 4.42
N ARG A 34 -10.04 -23.77 3.34
CA ARG A 34 -9.73 -22.54 2.58
C ARG A 34 -11.04 -21.95 2.07
N VAL A 35 -11.54 -20.93 2.74
CA VAL A 35 -12.71 -20.17 2.28
C VAL A 35 -12.24 -19.26 1.16
N ALA A 36 -12.18 -19.76 -0.07
CA ALA A 36 -12.06 -18.91 -1.24
C ALA A 36 -13.44 -18.34 -1.58
N MET A 37 -14.00 -17.53 -0.67
CA MET A 37 -15.07 -16.63 -1.08
C MET A 37 -14.41 -15.39 -1.66
N ARG A 38 -14.80 -15.04 -2.88
CA ARG A 38 -14.58 -13.68 -3.38
C ARG A 38 -15.05 -12.73 -2.29
N ILE A 39 -14.20 -11.80 -1.90
CA ILE A 39 -14.54 -10.85 -0.85
C ILE A 39 -15.25 -9.65 -1.47
N THR A 40 -16.16 -9.06 -0.72
CA THR A 40 -16.66 -7.72 -1.04
C THR A 40 -15.71 -6.70 -0.44
N LEU A 41 -15.26 -5.75 -1.25
CA LEU A 41 -14.44 -4.63 -0.81
C LEU A 41 -15.31 -3.36 -0.76
N PRO A 42 -15.14 -2.51 0.26
CA PRO A 42 -15.67 -1.14 0.23
C PRO A 42 -15.07 -0.35 -0.93
N THR A 43 -15.72 0.73 -1.31
CA THR A 43 -15.26 1.61 -2.39
C THR A 43 -13.87 2.20 -2.09
N ILE A 44 -12.99 2.15 -3.07
CA ILE A 44 -11.70 2.81 -3.06
C ILE A 44 -11.77 3.92 -4.11
N HIS A 45 -12.00 5.16 -3.66
CA HIS A 45 -11.97 6.35 -4.51
C HIS A 45 -10.52 6.66 -4.88
N LEU A 46 -10.08 6.14 -6.02
CA LEU A 46 -8.72 6.27 -6.52
C LEU A 46 -8.58 7.58 -7.29
N TYR A 47 -7.75 8.48 -6.77
CA TYR A 47 -7.50 9.76 -7.44
C TYR A 47 -6.76 9.55 -8.77
N SER A 48 -7.38 9.89 -9.90
CA SER A 48 -6.89 9.68 -11.26
C SER A 48 -6.31 10.94 -11.92
N GLY A 49 -6.55 12.13 -11.36
CA GLY A 49 -6.15 13.42 -11.96
C GLY A 49 -4.67 13.52 -12.36
N HIS A 50 -4.42 13.68 -13.67
CA HIS A 50 -3.08 13.61 -14.28
C HIS A 50 -2.05 14.54 -13.63
N LYS A 51 -2.43 15.78 -13.29
CA LYS A 51 -1.50 16.80 -12.75
C LYS A 51 -0.75 16.34 -11.49
N LEU A 52 -1.43 15.63 -10.59
CA LEU A 52 -0.83 15.13 -9.36
C LEU A 52 -0.16 13.77 -9.58
N ASN A 53 -0.67 12.95 -10.50
CA ASN A 53 -0.17 11.60 -10.77
C ASN A 53 1.08 11.56 -11.67
N ALA A 54 1.30 12.57 -12.52
CA ALA A 54 2.38 12.59 -13.53
C ALA A 54 3.80 12.35 -12.95
N ILE A 55 4.02 12.69 -11.68
CA ILE A 55 5.29 12.44 -10.99
C ILE A 55 5.63 10.94 -10.85
N GLY A 56 4.64 10.06 -10.96
CA GLY A 56 4.77 8.63 -10.77
C GLY A 56 4.50 7.79 -12.02
N ASP A 57 4.50 8.39 -13.21
CA ASP A 57 4.20 7.70 -14.47
C ASP A 57 5.28 6.68 -14.85
N ASP A 58 6.55 7.04 -14.66
CA ASP A 58 7.67 6.13 -14.89
C ASP A 58 7.58 4.90 -13.98
N ARG A 59 7.95 3.73 -14.52
CA ARG A 59 7.87 2.44 -13.82
C ARG A 59 8.66 2.42 -12.52
N LEU A 60 9.79 3.12 -12.46
CA LEU A 60 10.69 3.18 -11.31
C LEU A 60 10.45 4.42 -10.45
N ALA A 61 9.54 5.31 -10.84
CA ALA A 61 9.19 6.47 -10.04
C ALA A 61 8.74 6.06 -8.63
N LEU A 62 9.10 6.89 -7.65
CA LEU A 62 8.82 6.68 -6.22
C LEU A 62 9.46 5.41 -5.62
N SER A 63 10.37 4.76 -6.33
CA SER A 63 11.23 3.71 -5.77
C SER A 63 12.29 4.32 -4.85
N HIS A 64 12.95 3.48 -4.05
CA HIS A 64 14.06 3.93 -3.21
C HIS A 64 15.15 4.65 -4.02
N SER A 65 15.57 4.07 -5.14
CA SER A 65 16.59 4.66 -6.02
C SER A 65 16.11 5.93 -6.71
N TRP A 66 14.83 6.03 -7.06
CA TRP A 66 14.25 7.26 -7.60
C TRP A 66 14.36 8.39 -6.59
N PHE A 67 13.98 8.16 -5.33
CA PHE A 67 14.11 9.19 -4.30
C PHE A 67 15.56 9.61 -4.07
N SER A 68 16.50 8.64 -4.01
CA SER A 68 17.93 8.94 -3.81
C SER A 68 18.54 9.79 -4.92
N LYS A 69 18.01 9.68 -6.14
CA LYS A 69 18.54 10.38 -7.33
C LYS A 69 17.73 11.61 -7.74
N SER A 70 16.59 11.85 -7.09
CA SER A 70 15.67 12.92 -7.49
C SER A 70 16.13 14.29 -7.00
N ASP A 71 15.89 15.30 -7.84
CA ASP A 71 16.04 16.70 -7.46
C ASP A 71 15.15 17.02 -6.25
N PRO A 72 15.67 17.69 -5.19
CA PRO A 72 14.87 18.17 -4.06
C PRO A 72 13.61 18.95 -4.46
N LYS A 73 13.62 19.69 -5.58
CA LYS A 73 12.44 20.37 -6.13
C LYS A 73 11.34 19.39 -6.52
N LEU A 74 11.70 18.26 -7.12
CA LEU A 74 10.76 17.21 -7.49
C LEU A 74 10.17 16.52 -6.25
N ILE A 75 10.99 16.28 -5.23
CA ILE A 75 10.51 15.80 -3.92
C ILE A 75 9.56 16.81 -3.26
N GLY A 76 9.87 18.10 -3.38
CA GLY A 76 8.99 19.18 -2.94
C GLY A 76 7.67 19.24 -3.71
N LYS A 77 7.69 18.98 -5.02
CA LYS A 77 6.48 18.84 -5.83
C LYS A 77 5.62 17.67 -5.36
N LEU A 78 6.21 16.51 -5.10
CA LEU A 78 5.49 15.35 -4.55
C LEU A 78 4.82 15.68 -3.21
N ALA A 79 5.56 16.35 -2.33
CA ALA A 79 5.03 16.80 -1.04
C ALA A 79 3.83 17.73 -1.25
N ASN A 80 3.97 18.77 -2.08
CA ASN A 80 2.90 19.73 -2.40
C ASN A 80 1.68 19.09 -3.05
N ASN A 81 1.87 18.14 -3.97
CA ASN A 81 0.79 17.37 -4.58
C ASN A 81 -0.02 16.60 -3.52
N THR A 82 0.68 15.99 -2.57
CA THR A 82 0.03 15.28 -1.46
C THR A 82 -0.73 16.22 -0.53
N VAL A 83 -0.19 17.43 -0.26
CA VAL A 83 -0.91 18.47 0.48
C VAL A 83 -2.21 18.85 -0.24
N ASN A 84 -2.12 19.05 -1.55
CA ASN A 84 -3.23 19.41 -2.39
C ASN A 84 -4.32 18.33 -2.36
N PHE A 85 -3.92 17.06 -2.57
CA PHE A 85 -4.82 15.93 -2.43
C PHE A 85 -5.57 15.92 -1.09
N PHE A 86 -4.84 16.04 0.03
CA PHE A 86 -5.50 15.98 1.32
C PHE A 86 -6.37 17.19 1.64
N ARG A 87 -5.93 18.41 1.31
CA ARG A 87 -6.63 19.65 1.72
C ARG A 87 -7.69 20.12 0.73
N HIS A 88 -7.44 19.98 -0.56
CA HIS A 88 -8.29 20.57 -1.59
C HIS A 88 -9.10 19.54 -2.37
N LYS A 89 -8.65 18.28 -2.39
CA LYS A 89 -9.39 17.20 -3.04
C LYS A 89 -10.29 16.46 -2.05
N CYS A 90 -9.75 16.08 -0.88
CA CYS A 90 -10.49 15.30 0.12
C CYS A 90 -11.06 16.10 1.29
N ASP A 91 -10.66 17.38 1.42
CA ASP A 91 -10.89 18.22 2.62
C ASP A 91 -10.66 17.47 3.94
N ALA A 92 -9.59 16.67 4.00
CA ALA A 92 -9.36 15.73 5.09
C ALA A 92 -8.61 16.38 6.26
N PRO A 93 -9.19 16.44 7.48
CA PRO A 93 -8.48 16.92 8.64
C PRO A 93 -7.29 16.02 8.99
N ALA A 94 -6.32 16.55 9.75
CA ALA A 94 -5.04 15.87 9.98
C ALA A 94 -5.15 14.52 10.72
N ASN A 95 -6.15 14.34 11.57
CA ASN A 95 -6.43 13.10 12.29
C ASN A 95 -7.12 12.04 11.41
N TYR A 96 -7.83 12.43 10.35
CA TYR A 96 -8.54 11.48 9.48
C TYR A 96 -7.74 11.05 8.25
N ARG A 97 -6.42 11.32 8.24
CA ARG A 97 -5.56 11.01 7.11
C ARG A 97 -4.21 10.46 7.52
N PHE A 98 -3.65 9.60 6.68
CA PHE A 98 -2.27 9.18 6.84
C PHE A 98 -1.60 8.90 5.48
N TRP A 99 -0.28 8.87 5.51
CA TRP A 99 0.54 8.70 4.31
C TRP A 99 1.77 7.85 4.59
N SER A 100 2.36 7.34 3.51
CA SER A 100 3.54 6.50 3.57
C SER A 100 4.53 6.88 2.50
N ALA A 101 5.80 6.72 2.84
CA ALA A 101 6.95 6.79 1.96
C ALA A 101 8.03 5.86 2.51
N THR A 102 9.19 5.85 1.87
CA THR A 102 10.38 5.25 2.49
C THR A 102 10.74 6.04 3.75
N SER A 103 11.17 5.35 4.81
CA SER A 103 11.53 5.99 6.08
C SER A 103 12.67 7.00 5.90
N THR A 104 13.64 6.70 5.03
CA THR A 104 14.78 7.57 4.70
C THR A 104 14.35 8.93 4.15
N PHE A 105 13.25 9.00 3.39
CA PHE A 105 12.81 10.23 2.73
C PHE A 105 11.59 10.88 3.39
N LYS A 106 11.15 10.37 4.55
CA LYS A 106 10.04 10.91 5.34
C LYS A 106 10.22 12.41 5.62
N ASP A 107 11.39 12.80 6.12
CA ASP A 107 11.64 14.18 6.53
C ASP A 107 11.74 15.14 5.34
N ALA A 108 12.27 14.67 4.19
CA ALA A 108 12.30 15.45 2.95
C ALA A 108 10.89 15.76 2.42
N LEU A 109 9.94 14.84 2.61
CA LEU A 109 8.53 15.00 2.25
C LEU A 109 7.72 15.78 3.29
N ARG A 110 8.24 15.96 4.50
CA ARG A 110 7.54 16.67 5.57
C ARG A 110 7.33 18.14 5.16
N ARG A 111 6.07 18.57 5.12
CA ARG A 111 5.66 19.98 5.00
C ARG A 111 4.75 20.35 6.17
N LYS A 112 4.47 21.64 6.35
CA LYS A 112 3.60 22.13 7.44
C LYS A 112 2.22 21.46 7.46
N SER A 113 1.69 21.01 6.33
CA SER A 113 0.43 20.25 6.24
C SER A 113 0.56 18.76 6.61
N PHE A 114 1.77 18.20 6.65
CA PHE A 114 2.09 16.86 7.16
C PHE A 114 2.46 16.87 8.65
N GLN A 115 2.20 17.98 9.36
CA GLN A 115 2.84 18.30 10.63
C GLN A 115 2.59 17.32 11.77
N SER A 116 1.50 16.55 11.77
CA SER A 116 1.34 15.54 12.81
C SER A 116 2.27 14.37 12.51
N PRO A 117 3.26 14.07 13.37
CA PRO A 117 4.10 12.87 13.23
C PRO A 117 3.26 11.59 13.22
N GLN A 118 2.03 11.67 13.78
CA GLN A 118 1.04 10.60 13.80
C GLN A 118 0.48 10.30 12.40
N SER A 119 0.54 11.23 11.45
CA SER A 119 0.02 11.01 10.09
C SER A 119 0.93 10.16 9.20
N PHE A 120 2.20 9.95 9.58
CA PHE A 120 3.09 9.07 8.82
C PHE A 120 3.00 7.64 9.34
N VAL A 121 2.54 6.74 8.47
CA VAL A 121 2.45 5.31 8.78
C VAL A 121 3.44 4.58 7.88
N PRO A 122 4.55 4.02 8.43
CA PRO A 122 5.48 3.24 7.65
C PRO A 122 4.77 2.14 6.85
N HIS A 123 5.16 1.93 5.58
CA HIS A 123 4.60 0.88 4.73
C HIS A 123 4.72 -0.53 5.36
N ASN A 124 5.73 -0.74 6.22
CA ASN A 124 6.01 -1.97 6.94
C ASN A 124 5.53 -1.98 8.41
N ALA A 125 4.75 -0.99 8.85
CA ALA A 125 4.28 -0.89 10.23
C ALA A 125 3.54 -2.18 10.65
N ARG A 126 3.81 -2.74 11.83
CA ARG A 126 3.08 -3.93 12.33
C ARG A 126 2.11 -3.53 13.43
N ALA A 127 0.94 -4.17 13.46
CA ALA A 127 -0.01 -4.14 14.57
C ALA A 127 -0.37 -2.73 15.10
N VAL A 128 -1.05 -1.90 14.31
CA VAL A 128 -1.54 -0.58 14.77
C VAL A 128 -3.02 -0.40 14.43
N ASN A 129 -3.87 -0.34 15.46
CA ASN A 129 -5.30 -0.04 15.35
C ASN A 129 -5.60 1.47 15.33
N ALA A 130 -4.60 2.32 15.57
CA ALA A 130 -4.75 3.76 15.76
C ALA A 130 -5.35 4.50 14.56
N TYR A 131 -5.22 3.96 13.34
CA TYR A 131 -5.59 4.65 12.10
C TYR A 131 -6.91 4.17 11.49
N ARG A 132 -7.67 3.33 12.20
CA ARG A 132 -8.92 2.72 11.71
C ARG A 132 -10.04 3.71 11.38
N HIS A 133 -9.91 4.97 11.81
CA HIS A 133 -10.86 6.04 11.56
C HIS A 133 -10.48 6.89 10.34
N CYS A 134 -9.24 6.76 9.83
CA CYS A 134 -8.75 7.57 8.74
C CYS A 134 -9.33 7.12 7.40
N TYR A 135 -9.74 8.09 6.57
CA TYR A 135 -10.37 7.86 5.27
C TYR A 135 -9.56 8.34 4.08
N ALA A 136 -8.68 9.35 4.25
CA ALA A 136 -7.87 9.89 3.17
C ALA A 136 -6.43 9.39 3.28
N LEU A 137 -5.96 8.68 2.26
CA LEU A 137 -4.70 7.94 2.28
C LEU A 137 -3.79 8.40 1.12
N ALA A 138 -2.49 8.55 1.38
CA ALA A 138 -1.50 8.78 0.32
C ALA A 138 -0.34 7.79 0.39
N TYR A 139 -0.22 6.92 -0.62
CA TYR A 139 0.81 5.89 -0.69
C TYR A 139 1.90 6.29 -1.69
N LEU A 140 2.94 6.94 -1.19
CA LEU A 140 3.95 7.64 -2.00
C LEU A 140 5.21 6.79 -2.25
N ILE A 141 5.08 5.46 -2.26
CA ILE A 141 6.20 4.54 -2.39
C ILE A 141 5.92 3.45 -3.41
N ASN A 142 6.91 3.19 -4.26
CA ASN A 142 6.92 2.07 -5.19
C ASN A 142 7.88 1.00 -4.66
N ILE A 143 7.33 -0.09 -4.12
CA ILE A 143 8.10 -1.08 -3.34
C ILE A 143 8.86 -2.05 -4.26
N PHE A 144 10.19 -2.07 -4.14
CA PHE A 144 11.03 -3.11 -4.72
C PHE A 144 11.76 -3.87 -3.61
N PRO A 145 11.89 -5.20 -3.70
CA PRO A 145 12.68 -5.96 -2.76
C PRO A 145 14.16 -5.58 -2.86
N ASN A 146 14.90 -5.83 -1.78
CA ASN A 146 16.36 -5.71 -1.80
C ASN A 146 16.96 -6.70 -2.84
N PRO A 147 17.67 -6.22 -3.88
CA PRO A 147 18.24 -7.07 -4.93
C PRO A 147 19.17 -8.15 -4.40
N LYS A 148 19.91 -7.89 -3.31
CA LYS A 148 20.79 -8.87 -2.68
C LYS A 148 20.00 -10.06 -2.13
N ILE A 149 18.85 -9.79 -1.50
CA ILE A 149 17.99 -10.84 -0.95
C ILE A 149 17.34 -11.65 -2.09
N VAL A 150 16.90 -10.98 -3.16
CA VAL A 150 16.37 -11.66 -4.36
C VAL A 150 17.42 -12.56 -5.00
N SER A 151 18.66 -12.06 -5.15
CA SER A 151 19.76 -12.83 -5.72
C SER A 151 20.13 -14.02 -4.84
N TYR A 152 20.07 -13.86 -3.51
CA TYR A 152 20.30 -14.94 -2.57
C TYR A 152 19.28 -16.07 -2.76
N PHE A 153 17.98 -15.79 -2.77
CA PHE A 153 16.99 -16.85 -3.03
C PHE A 153 17.16 -17.49 -4.41
N LYS A 154 17.49 -16.68 -5.42
CA LYS A 154 17.76 -17.18 -6.76
C LYS A 154 18.93 -18.17 -6.82
N SER A 155 19.97 -18.00 -6.00
CA SER A 155 21.10 -18.96 -5.98
C SER A 155 20.73 -20.33 -5.43
N TYR A 156 19.60 -20.45 -4.73
CA TYR A 156 19.01 -21.72 -4.29
C TYR A 156 17.87 -22.18 -5.20
N GLY A 157 17.74 -21.63 -6.41
CA GLY A 157 16.67 -21.99 -7.36
C GLY A 157 15.29 -21.40 -7.03
N ILE A 158 15.17 -20.60 -5.97
CA ILE A 158 13.89 -20.06 -5.50
C ILE A 158 13.57 -18.76 -6.23
N GLN A 159 12.44 -18.74 -6.95
CA GLN A 159 11.96 -17.54 -7.63
C GLN A 159 11.27 -16.58 -6.65
N PHE A 160 11.74 -15.34 -6.60
CA PHE A 160 11.14 -14.31 -5.75
C PHE A 160 10.11 -13.48 -6.53
N ASN A 161 8.87 -13.41 -6.04
CA ASN A 161 7.83 -12.59 -6.64
C ASN A 161 7.86 -11.15 -6.09
N ASN A 162 8.50 -10.26 -6.83
CA ASN A 162 8.63 -8.84 -6.49
C ASN A 162 7.28 -8.12 -6.38
N ASP A 163 6.35 -8.43 -7.28
CA ASP A 163 5.04 -7.79 -7.33
C ASP A 163 4.16 -8.28 -6.17
N ALA A 164 4.21 -9.56 -5.82
CA ALA A 164 3.51 -10.09 -4.64
C ALA A 164 3.97 -9.41 -3.34
N LEU A 165 5.28 -9.12 -3.19
CA LEU A 165 5.78 -8.35 -2.06
C LEU A 165 5.18 -6.92 -2.06
N ALA A 166 5.22 -6.24 -3.20
CA ALA A 166 4.73 -4.86 -3.33
C ALA A 166 3.22 -4.77 -3.05
N THR A 167 2.43 -5.67 -3.65
CA THR A 167 0.98 -5.79 -3.45
C THR A 167 0.65 -6.07 -1.99
N SER A 168 1.23 -7.11 -1.39
CA SER A 168 0.93 -7.44 0.01
C SER A 168 1.28 -6.33 0.99
N THR A 169 2.39 -5.62 0.77
CA THR A 169 2.77 -4.46 1.59
C THR A 169 1.76 -3.32 1.46
N MET A 170 1.33 -2.99 0.23
CA MET A 170 0.33 -1.95 -0.01
C MET A 170 -1.03 -2.32 0.60
N VAL A 171 -1.52 -3.54 0.37
CA VAL A 171 -2.80 -4.00 0.89
C VAL A 171 -2.82 -3.98 2.42
N GLN A 172 -1.78 -4.50 3.07
CA GLN A 172 -1.67 -4.43 4.54
C GLN A 172 -1.70 -2.99 5.05
N TRP A 173 -1.17 -2.04 4.28
CA TRP A 173 -1.18 -0.63 4.63
C TRP A 173 -2.52 0.04 4.42
N LEU A 174 -3.23 -0.27 3.34
CA LEU A 174 -4.61 0.16 3.15
C LEU A 174 -5.51 -0.36 4.28
N TRP A 175 -5.30 -1.60 4.75
CA TRP A 175 -6.04 -2.20 5.87
C TRP A 175 -5.83 -1.54 7.23
N ARG A 176 -4.87 -0.62 7.37
CA ARG A 176 -4.70 0.17 8.60
C ARG A 176 -5.75 1.29 8.71
N SER A 177 -6.38 1.64 7.59
CA SER A 177 -7.44 2.64 7.50
C SER A 177 -8.81 2.10 7.88
N ARG A 178 -9.85 2.91 7.70
CA ARG A 178 -11.25 2.47 7.85
C ARG A 178 -11.71 1.40 6.83
N LEU A 179 -10.91 1.11 5.80
CA LEU A 179 -11.17 0.02 4.86
C LEU A 179 -11.39 -1.33 5.57
N ARG A 180 -10.65 -1.61 6.66
CA ARG A 180 -10.84 -2.82 7.49
C ARG A 180 -12.18 -2.88 8.22
N CYS A 181 -12.85 -1.73 8.36
CA CYS A 181 -14.14 -1.61 9.03
C CYS A 181 -15.30 -1.64 8.03
N GLY A 182 -15.04 -2.03 6.77
CA GLY A 182 -16.08 -2.05 5.73
C GLY A 182 -16.43 -0.67 5.18
N GLN A 183 -15.60 0.35 5.42
CA GLN A 183 -15.87 1.73 5.00
C GLN A 183 -14.98 2.13 3.82
N GLU A 184 -15.51 2.95 2.92
CA GLU A 184 -14.82 3.43 1.71
C GLU A 184 -13.57 4.27 2.05
N ILE A 185 -12.64 4.48 1.12
CA ILE A 185 -11.47 5.35 1.34
C ILE A 185 -11.17 6.21 0.11
N TRP A 186 -10.51 7.34 0.32
CA TRP A 186 -9.91 8.14 -0.75
C TRP A 186 -8.41 7.90 -0.81
N LEU A 187 -7.92 7.49 -1.97
CA LEU A 187 -6.55 7.03 -2.14
C LEU A 187 -5.83 7.84 -3.21
N TYR A 188 -4.73 8.47 -2.81
CA TYR A 188 -3.71 8.98 -3.72
C TYR A 188 -2.57 7.98 -3.86
N LEU A 189 -2.45 7.41 -5.07
CA LEU A 189 -1.46 6.40 -5.42
C LEU A 189 -0.71 6.84 -6.68
N PRO A 190 0.25 7.77 -6.57
CA PRO A 190 0.89 8.39 -7.73
C PRO A 190 1.72 7.42 -8.59
N SER A 191 2.25 6.33 -8.03
CA SER A 191 2.99 5.33 -8.81
C SER A 191 2.07 4.56 -9.76
N SER A 192 2.31 4.68 -11.07
CA SER A 192 1.57 3.96 -12.11
C SER A 192 1.67 2.44 -11.93
N ARG A 193 2.86 1.93 -11.52
CA ARG A 193 3.06 0.51 -11.22
C ARG A 193 2.20 0.06 -10.05
N MET A 194 2.17 0.83 -8.95
CA MET A 194 1.38 0.45 -7.78
C MET A 194 -0.13 0.51 -8.07
N ARG A 195 -0.62 1.45 -8.89
CA ARG A 195 -2.02 1.45 -9.37
C ARG A 195 -2.36 0.17 -10.11
N LYS A 196 -1.50 -0.26 -11.05
CA LYS A 196 -1.69 -1.54 -11.77
C LYS A 196 -1.75 -2.74 -10.82
N LEU A 197 -0.91 -2.75 -9.78
CA LEU A 197 -0.93 -3.81 -8.76
C LEU A 197 -2.20 -3.79 -7.92
N LEU A 198 -2.73 -2.60 -7.59
CA LEU A 198 -4.01 -2.46 -6.88
C LEU A 198 -5.15 -3.06 -7.71
N TYR A 199 -5.27 -2.65 -8.98
CA TYR A 199 -6.28 -3.18 -9.91
C TYR A 199 -6.19 -4.70 -10.06
N LYS A 200 -4.98 -5.23 -10.26
CA LYS A 200 -4.75 -6.68 -10.38
C LYS A 200 -5.24 -7.41 -9.13
N TRP A 201 -4.85 -6.93 -7.94
CA TRP A 201 -5.23 -7.55 -6.68
C TRP A 201 -6.74 -7.47 -6.42
N VAL A 202 -7.38 -6.31 -6.66
CA VAL A 202 -8.84 -6.19 -6.54
C VAL A 202 -9.54 -7.21 -7.43
N LYS A 203 -9.15 -7.31 -8.71
CA LYS A 203 -9.71 -8.29 -9.64
C LYS A 203 -9.53 -9.74 -9.17
N GLU A 204 -8.36 -10.06 -8.60
CA GLU A 204 -8.08 -11.40 -8.06
C GLU A 204 -8.97 -11.75 -6.86
N VAL A 205 -9.27 -10.80 -5.97
CA VAL A 205 -10.00 -11.08 -4.72
C VAL A 205 -11.51 -10.86 -4.80
N THR A 206 -12.00 -9.97 -5.67
CA THR A 206 -13.44 -9.70 -5.84
C THR A 206 -14.03 -10.33 -7.10
N GLY A 207 -13.18 -10.64 -8.09
CA GLY A 207 -13.59 -11.10 -9.43
C GLY A 207 -13.89 -9.98 -10.42
N ASN A 208 -13.88 -8.71 -10.01
CA ASN A 208 -14.09 -7.53 -10.88
C ASN A 208 -13.26 -6.33 -10.37
N VAL A 209 -13.48 -5.12 -10.89
CA VAL A 209 -12.79 -3.90 -10.41
C VAL A 209 -13.77 -2.80 -9.99
N GLU A 210 -15.04 -3.14 -9.78
CA GLU A 210 -16.13 -2.17 -9.58
C GLU A 210 -16.03 -1.40 -8.27
N CYS A 211 -15.32 -1.93 -7.27
CA CYS A 211 -15.06 -1.20 -6.03
C CYS A 211 -14.01 -0.10 -6.20
N ILE A 212 -13.32 0.00 -7.34
CA ILE A 212 -12.41 1.11 -7.61
C ILE A 212 -13.19 2.18 -8.38
N ASP A 213 -13.37 3.32 -7.72
CA ASP A 213 -14.01 4.50 -8.30
C ASP A 213 -12.92 5.54 -8.63
N GLU A 214 -12.68 5.79 -9.91
CA GLU A 214 -11.69 6.79 -10.32
C GLU A 214 -12.31 8.19 -10.36
N TRP A 215 -11.60 9.16 -9.77
CA TRP A 215 -12.08 10.54 -9.66
C TRP A 215 -10.94 11.56 -9.75
N GLU A 216 -11.27 12.81 -10.12
CA GLU A 216 -10.29 13.89 -10.35
C GLU A 216 -10.47 15.14 -9.48
#